data_AF-A0AAW1USR4-F1
#
_entry.id   AF-A0AAW1USR4-F1
#
_cell.length_a   1.000
_cell.length_b   1.000
_cell.length_c   1.000
_cell.angle_alpha   90.00
_cell.angle_beta   90.00
_cell.angle_gamma   90.00
#
_symmetry.space_group_name_H-M   'P 1'
#
loop_
_entity.id
_entity.type
_entity.pdbx_description
1 polymer ?
#
loop_
_entity_poly.entity_id
_entity_poly.type
_entity_poly.pdbx_seq_one_letter_code
_entity_poly.pdbx_strand_id
1 'polypeptide(L)'
;MSATNTQPVYLTCITCRLAFKDAELQRLHYKTEWHRYNLKRKVVNLPPVTLNDYLQKISKEKTEKEETQKDKRVYCEPCQKLFANVNAYDNHLNSKKHKYNDKVYLDRGDNMEIKSKKENTVNSYQVEKEDMIEEVDSDEWDDDTENPIDNDECLFCSHHSKNFFKNLEHMTIVHSFFIPDIEFCTDVQGLLRYLGEKVTKGYMCLWCNESGRAFRSAEAAKSHMVDKGHCRMLHEGVTLAEYVDYFDYSSSYPDVKDEMDVDEEVRKLWYLV
;
A
#
# COMPACT_ATOMS: atom_id res chain seq x y z
N MET A 1 -49.39 -11.14 31.83
CA MET A 1 -47.97 -10.75 31.93
C MET A 1 -47.18 -11.74 31.08
N SER A 2 -46.95 -11.41 29.81
CA SER A 2 -46.13 -12.24 28.93
C SER A 2 -44.79 -11.54 28.77
N ALA A 3 -43.77 -12.06 29.45
CA ALA A 3 -42.40 -11.59 29.32
C ALA A 3 -41.90 -11.92 27.91
N THR A 4 -41.63 -10.90 27.11
CA THR A 4 -40.93 -11.06 25.84
C THR A 4 -39.47 -11.42 26.13
N ASN A 5 -39.12 -12.68 25.88
CA ASN A 5 -37.75 -13.17 25.87
C ASN A 5 -37.02 -12.57 24.67
N THR A 6 -36.52 -11.34 24.82
CA THR A 6 -35.63 -10.69 23.85
C THR A 6 -34.22 -11.20 24.09
N GLN A 7 -33.84 -12.26 23.38
CA GLN A 7 -32.43 -12.67 23.28
C GLN A 7 -31.63 -11.53 22.64
N PRO A 8 -30.51 -11.07 23.23
CA PRO A 8 -29.70 -10.00 22.66
C PRO A 8 -29.10 -10.45 21.32
N VAL A 9 -29.36 -9.68 20.27
CA VAL A 9 -28.82 -9.91 18.93
C VAL A 9 -27.38 -9.39 18.92
N TYR A 10 -26.40 -10.29 19.02
CA TYR A 10 -24.98 -9.94 18.91
C TYR A 10 -24.59 -9.81 17.44
N LEU A 11 -23.96 -8.70 17.09
CA LEU A 11 -23.40 -8.47 15.76
C LEU A 11 -21.97 -9.02 15.73
N THR A 12 -21.58 -9.74 14.67
CA THR A 12 -20.28 -10.42 14.63
C THR A 12 -19.48 -10.05 13.39
N CYS A 13 -18.17 -9.92 13.55
CA CYS A 13 -17.24 -9.80 12.44
C CYS A 13 -16.65 -11.18 12.13
N ILE A 14 -17.02 -11.75 10.97
CA ILE A 14 -16.55 -13.08 10.54
C ILE A 14 -15.03 -13.08 10.30
N THR A 15 -14.49 -11.97 9.80
CA THR A 15 -13.06 -11.82 9.48
C THR A 15 -12.18 -11.81 10.75
N CYS A 16 -12.66 -11.23 11.85
CA CYS A 16 -11.89 -11.12 13.09
C CYS A 16 -12.40 -12.03 14.22
N ARG A 17 -13.48 -12.78 13.97
CA ARG A 17 -14.18 -13.65 14.94
C ARG A 17 -14.52 -12.94 16.25
N LEU A 18 -14.91 -11.67 16.14
CA LEU A 18 -15.25 -10.82 17.28
C LEU A 18 -16.76 -10.57 17.29
N ALA A 19 -17.37 -10.62 18.48
CA ALA A 19 -18.77 -10.28 18.71
C ALA A 19 -18.87 -8.90 19.35
N PHE A 20 -19.87 -8.14 18.94
CA PHE A 20 -20.13 -6.76 19.35
C PHE A 20 -21.51 -6.69 20.01
N LYS A 21 -21.58 -5.82 21.02
CA LYS A 21 -22.80 -5.56 21.80
C LYS A 21 -23.79 -4.67 21.04
N ASP A 22 -23.28 -3.85 20.12
CA ASP A 22 -24.05 -2.94 19.29
C ASP A 22 -23.46 -2.86 17.87
N ALA A 23 -24.20 -2.21 16.97
CA ALA A 23 -23.77 -2.02 15.58
C ALA A 23 -22.70 -0.94 15.44
N GLU A 24 -22.62 -0.02 16.39
CA GLU A 24 -21.64 1.08 16.38
C GLU A 24 -20.23 0.57 16.63
N LEU A 25 -20.02 -0.29 17.64
CA LEU A 25 -18.75 -0.93 17.93
C LEU A 25 -18.31 -1.85 16.78
N GLN A 26 -19.26 -2.54 16.12
CA GLN A 26 -18.95 -3.34 14.94
C GLN A 26 -18.42 -2.46 13.80
N ARG A 27 -19.07 -1.33 13.53
CA ARG A 27 -18.64 -0.37 12.49
C ARG A 27 -17.31 0.29 12.82
N LEU A 28 -17.10 0.67 14.09
CA LEU A 28 -15.82 1.21 14.55
C LEU A 28 -14.70 0.18 14.33
N HIS A 29 -14.95 -1.09 14.66
CA HIS A 29 -14.02 -2.17 14.41
C HIS A 29 -13.60 -2.26 12.93
N TYR A 30 -14.53 -2.13 11.98
CA TYR A 30 -14.19 -2.14 10.54
C TYR A 30 -13.22 -1.02 10.11
N LYS A 31 -13.17 0.09 10.84
CA LYS A 31 -12.23 1.20 10.62
C LYS A 31 -10.85 0.98 11.25
N THR A 32 -10.69 -0.03 12.11
CA THR A 32 -9.42 -0.28 12.80
C THR A 32 -8.37 -0.91 11.91
N GLU A 33 -7.10 -0.57 12.14
CA GLU A 33 -5.95 -1.21 11.49
C GLU A 33 -5.86 -2.71 11.78
N TRP A 34 -6.37 -3.15 12.95
CA TRP A 34 -6.45 -4.58 13.27
C TRP A 34 -7.42 -5.33 12.35
N HIS A 35 -8.58 -4.73 12.03
CA HIS A 35 -9.51 -5.31 11.07
C HIS A 35 -8.91 -5.37 9.68
N ARG A 36 -8.30 -4.27 9.21
CA ARG A 36 -7.59 -4.21 7.93
C ARG A 36 -6.48 -5.26 7.84
N TYR A 37 -5.72 -5.46 8.92
CA TYR A 37 -4.67 -6.47 9.01
C TYR A 37 -5.23 -7.90 8.88
N ASN A 38 -6.28 -8.22 9.62
CA ASN A 38 -6.91 -9.54 9.56
C ASN A 38 -7.61 -9.79 8.22
N LEU A 39 -8.15 -8.75 7.58
CA LEU A 39 -8.69 -8.82 6.24
C LEU A 39 -7.61 -9.19 5.23
N LYS A 40 -6.45 -8.52 5.26
CA LYS A 40 -5.29 -8.86 4.40
C LYS A 40 -4.80 -10.29 4.62
N ARG A 41 -4.79 -10.77 5.86
CA ARG A 41 -4.44 -12.17 6.17
C ARG A 41 -5.44 -13.17 5.59
N LYS A 42 -6.74 -12.85 5.65
CA LYS A 42 -7.79 -13.68 5.08
C LYS A 42 -7.66 -13.80 3.56
N VAL A 43 -7.27 -12.73 2.86
CA VAL A 43 -7.02 -12.73 1.41
C VAL A 43 -5.96 -13.77 1.03
N VAL A 44 -4.90 -13.91 1.82
CA VAL A 44 -3.85 -14.91 1.61
C VAL A 44 -4.12 -16.25 2.30
N ASN A 45 -5.38 -16.55 2.63
CA ASN A 45 -5.83 -17.77 3.31
C ASN A 45 -5.12 -18.05 4.65
N LEU A 46 -4.64 -17.01 5.33
CA LEU A 46 -4.04 -17.11 6.65
C LEU A 46 -5.10 -16.90 7.75
N PRO A 47 -4.96 -17.61 8.89
CA PRO A 47 -5.87 -17.44 10.01
C PRO A 47 -5.80 -16.01 10.59
N PRO A 48 -6.93 -15.49 11.09
CA PRO A 48 -6.97 -14.19 11.74
C PRO A 48 -6.15 -14.21 13.02
N VAL A 49 -5.46 -13.10 13.26
CA VAL A 49 -4.60 -12.87 14.41
C VAL A 49 -5.40 -12.17 15.48
N THR A 50 -5.20 -12.58 16.73
CA THR A 50 -5.89 -11.98 17.88
C THR A 50 -5.45 -10.53 18.06
N LEU A 51 -6.27 -9.71 18.72
CA LEU A 51 -5.90 -8.31 19.00
C LEU A 51 -4.59 -8.21 19.78
N ASN A 52 -4.39 -9.09 20.75
CA ASN A 52 -3.18 -9.12 21.57
C ASN A 52 -1.92 -9.40 20.72
N ASP A 53 -1.98 -10.41 19.86
CA ASP A 53 -0.86 -10.77 19.00
C ASP A 53 -0.55 -9.67 17.97
N TYR A 54 -1.58 -8.97 17.49
CA TYR A 54 -1.43 -7.84 16.58
C TYR A 54 -0.70 -6.67 17.26
N LEU A 55 -1.11 -6.29 18.47
CA LEU A 55 -0.45 -5.23 19.24
C LEU A 55 1.01 -5.59 19.56
N GLN A 56 1.28 -6.84 19.95
CA GLN A 56 2.64 -7.32 20.20
C GLN A 56 3.54 -7.23 18.95
N LYS A 57 2.99 -7.46 17.75
CA LYS A 57 3.74 -7.29 16.50
C LYS A 57 4.06 -5.82 16.23
N ILE A 58 3.08 -4.92 16.35
CA ILE A 58 3.31 -3.49 16.14
C ILE A 58 4.35 -2.95 17.13
N SER A 59 4.29 -3.37 18.40
CA SER A 59 5.28 -2.96 19.39
C SER A 59 6.68 -3.43 19.04
N LYS A 60 6.82 -4.68 18.56
CA LYS A 60 8.11 -5.22 18.13
C LYS A 60 8.65 -4.52 16.88
N GLU A 61 7.81 -4.27 15.89
CA GLU A 61 8.21 -3.53 14.69
C GLU A 61 8.63 -2.10 15.01
N LYS A 62 7.98 -1.44 15.98
CA LYS A 62 8.39 -0.12 16.46
C LYS A 62 9.77 -0.16 17.12
N THR A 63 10.01 -1.11 18.02
CA THR A 63 11.32 -1.25 18.67
C THR A 63 12.43 -1.61 17.69
N GLU A 64 12.17 -2.50 16.73
CA GLU A 64 13.15 -2.88 15.68
C GLU A 64 13.46 -1.71 14.74
N LYS A 65 12.46 -0.89 14.37
CA LYS A 65 12.67 0.33 13.58
C LYS A 65 13.47 1.37 14.36
N GLU A 66 13.25 1.51 15.66
CA GLU A 66 14.01 2.41 16.52
C GLU A 66 15.46 1.95 16.72
N GLU A 67 15.69 0.64 16.84
CA GLU A 67 17.03 0.04 16.96
C GLU A 67 17.80 0.15 15.63
N THR A 68 17.19 -0.21 14.51
CA THR A 68 17.81 -0.06 13.17
C THR A 68 18.04 1.40 12.76
N GLN A 69 17.26 2.36 13.30
CA GLN A 69 17.54 3.79 13.14
C GLN A 69 18.71 4.26 14.00
N LYS A 70 18.98 3.65 15.17
CA LYS A 70 20.15 3.97 15.99
C LYS A 70 21.44 3.49 15.33
N ASP A 71 21.43 2.31 14.69
CA ASP A 71 22.59 1.75 13.99
C ASP A 71 23.00 2.55 12.73
N LYS A 72 22.09 3.37 12.20
CA LYS A 72 22.35 4.26 11.04
C LYS A 72 22.82 5.66 11.43
N ARG A 73 22.90 5.98 12.73
CA ARG A 73 23.37 7.29 13.17
C ARG A 73 24.88 7.39 13.00
N VAL A 74 25.33 8.37 12.24
CA VAL A 74 26.75 8.56 11.93
C VAL A 74 27.24 9.86 12.57
N TYR A 75 28.38 9.79 13.25
CA TYR A 75 28.99 10.93 13.92
C TYR A 75 30.15 11.49 13.10
N CYS A 76 30.20 12.81 12.93
CA CYS A 76 31.31 13.52 12.32
C CYS A 76 32.25 14.05 13.40
N GLU A 77 33.49 13.56 13.47
CA GLU A 77 34.47 14.06 14.44
C GLU A 77 34.93 15.51 14.16
N PRO A 78 35.29 15.91 12.92
CA PRO A 78 35.71 17.29 12.63
C PRO A 78 34.66 18.35 12.97
N CYS A 79 33.38 17.97 12.89
CA CYS A 79 32.26 18.86 13.14
C CYS A 79 31.54 18.61 14.45
N GLN A 80 31.91 17.55 15.18
CA GLN A 80 31.28 17.06 16.39
C GLN A 80 29.75 16.97 16.32
N LYS A 81 29.23 16.39 15.22
CA LYS A 81 27.78 16.32 14.95
C LYS A 81 27.32 14.89 14.71
N LEU A 82 26.21 14.53 15.33
CA LEU A 82 25.53 13.26 15.12
C LEU A 82 24.42 13.44 14.08
N PHE A 83 24.44 12.62 13.03
CA PHE A 83 23.47 12.63 11.94
C PHE A 83 22.55 11.42 12.04
N ALA A 84 21.28 11.61 11.68
CA ALA A 84 20.25 10.58 11.85
C ALA A 84 20.36 9.41 10.86
N ASN A 85 21.05 9.59 9.72
CA ASN A 85 21.29 8.56 8.72
C ASN A 85 22.56 8.88 7.89
N VAL A 86 23.06 7.88 7.16
CA VAL A 86 24.27 7.98 6.31
C VAL A 86 24.12 9.04 5.22
N ASN A 87 22.96 9.14 4.55
CA ASN A 87 22.73 10.11 3.48
C ASN A 87 22.84 11.57 3.97
N ALA A 88 22.36 11.88 5.17
CA ALA A 88 22.50 13.19 5.78
C ALA A 88 23.96 13.50 6.16
N TYR A 89 24.72 12.46 6.54
CA TYR A 89 26.15 12.57 6.80
C TYR A 89 26.94 12.83 5.50
N ASP A 90 26.65 12.14 4.40
CA ASP A 90 27.32 12.33 3.11
C ASP A 90 27.06 13.73 2.53
N ASN A 91 25.82 14.20 2.64
CA ASN A 91 25.46 15.57 2.29
C ASN A 91 26.20 16.59 3.18
N HIS A 92 26.43 16.25 4.45
CA HIS A 92 27.24 17.06 5.35
C HIS A 92 28.72 17.12 4.91
N LEU A 93 29.34 16.00 4.49
CA LEU A 93 30.72 15.96 4.01
C LEU A 93 30.96 16.91 2.83
N ASN A 94 29.95 17.07 1.97
CA ASN A 94 30.02 17.94 0.80
C ASN A 94 29.87 19.44 1.11
N SER A 95 29.47 19.80 2.34
CA SER A 95 29.30 21.19 2.76
C SER A 95 30.63 21.94 2.82
N LYS A 96 30.63 23.20 2.35
CA LYS A 96 31.80 24.12 2.47
C LYS A 96 32.28 24.26 3.92
N LYS A 97 31.36 24.17 4.89
CA LYS A 97 31.66 24.25 6.32
C LYS A 97 32.38 23.01 6.84
N HIS A 98 31.99 21.82 6.37
CA HIS A 98 32.69 20.58 6.69
C HIS A 98 34.12 20.61 6.14
N LYS A 99 34.29 20.93 4.85
CA LYS A 99 35.61 20.99 4.20
C LYS A 99 36.60 21.96 4.86
N TYR A 100 36.12 23.03 5.49
CA TYR A 100 36.95 23.93 6.28
C TYR A 100 37.31 23.33 7.64
N ASN A 101 36.32 22.81 8.37
CA ASN A 101 36.53 22.19 9.69
C ASN A 101 37.43 20.94 9.61
N ASP A 102 37.31 20.17 8.53
CA ASP A 102 38.12 18.98 8.27
C ASP A 102 39.60 19.34 8.08
N LYS A 103 39.89 20.39 7.30
CA LYS A 103 41.26 20.93 7.17
C LYS A 103 41.83 21.40 8.51
N VAL A 104 41.03 22.12 9.30
CA VAL A 104 41.43 22.59 10.65
C VAL A 104 41.63 21.42 11.62
N TYR A 105 40.87 20.33 11.47
CA TYR A 105 41.01 19.12 12.27
C TYR A 105 42.29 18.36 11.93
N LEU A 106 42.60 18.20 10.63
CA LEU A 106 43.82 17.57 10.15
C LEU A 106 45.08 18.37 10.53
N ASP A 107 45.04 19.70 10.43
CA ASP A 107 46.15 20.58 10.85
C ASP A 107 46.44 20.52 12.37
N ARG A 108 45.50 20.01 13.19
CA ARG A 108 45.67 19.81 14.64
C ARG A 108 46.17 18.42 15.02
N GLY A 109 46.26 17.48 14.06
CA GLY A 109 46.63 16.09 14.29
C GLY A 109 48.13 15.80 14.45
N ASP A 110 49.01 16.73 14.10
CA ASP A 110 50.48 16.54 14.10
C ASP A 110 51.14 16.64 15.49
N ASN A 111 50.38 16.56 16.59
CA ASN A 111 50.96 16.59 17.93
C ASN A 111 50.19 15.73 18.96
N MET A 112 50.06 14.43 18.71
CA MET A 112 50.07 13.42 19.78
C MET A 112 50.21 12.00 19.22
N GLU A 113 51.29 11.34 19.62
CA GLU A 113 51.63 9.98 19.22
C GLU A 113 51.05 8.94 20.21
N ILE A 114 50.71 7.77 19.64
CA ILE A 114 50.58 6.41 20.21
C ILE A 114 49.34 6.02 21.07
N LYS A 115 48.44 5.16 20.52
CA LYS A 115 48.48 3.67 20.68
C LYS A 115 47.30 2.93 20.04
N SER A 116 47.63 2.28 18.90
CA SER A 116 47.48 0.82 18.70
C SER A 116 46.07 0.19 18.61
N LYS A 117 45.67 -0.26 17.40
CA LYS A 117 45.78 -1.67 16.95
C LYS A 117 44.96 -1.97 15.67
N LYS A 118 45.69 -2.48 14.66
CA LYS A 118 45.39 -3.59 13.72
C LYS A 118 44.31 -3.37 12.65
N GLU A 119 44.70 -3.22 11.37
CA GLU A 119 45.02 -4.28 10.37
C GLU A 119 43.74 -4.87 9.75
N ASN A 120 43.62 -5.22 8.46
CA ASN A 120 44.34 -4.87 7.24
C ASN A 120 43.47 -5.40 6.06
N THR A 121 43.71 -4.84 4.89
CA THR A 121 43.11 -5.08 3.57
C THR A 121 43.51 -6.38 2.85
N VAL A 122 42.58 -6.89 2.03
CA VAL A 122 42.70 -7.40 0.63
C VAL A 122 43.06 -8.87 0.29
N ASN A 123 42.16 -9.45 -0.54
CA ASN A 123 42.18 -10.48 -1.60
C ASN A 123 43.02 -11.76 -1.54
N SER A 124 42.38 -12.87 -1.92
CA SER A 124 42.53 -13.53 -3.25
C SER A 124 42.03 -14.97 -3.19
N TYR A 125 41.08 -15.37 -4.07
CA TYR A 125 41.02 -16.74 -4.61
C TYR A 125 40.28 -16.74 -5.97
N GLN A 126 40.95 -17.31 -6.98
CA GLN A 126 40.44 -17.60 -8.32
C GLN A 126 39.85 -19.02 -8.38
N VAL A 127 38.77 -19.23 -9.14
CA VAL A 127 38.45 -20.49 -9.84
C VAL A 127 37.75 -20.17 -11.16
N GLU A 128 38.24 -20.75 -12.25
CA GLU A 128 37.64 -20.74 -13.59
C GLU A 128 36.64 -21.91 -13.74
N LYS A 129 35.49 -21.69 -14.41
CA LYS A 129 35.08 -22.38 -15.66
C LYS A 129 33.66 -22.02 -16.12
N GLU A 130 33.62 -21.64 -17.40
CA GLU A 130 32.62 -21.80 -18.47
C GLU A 130 31.19 -22.27 -18.12
N ASP A 131 30.21 -21.46 -18.52
CA ASP A 131 29.14 -21.84 -19.47
C ASP A 131 28.51 -20.55 -20.05
N MET A 132 28.76 -20.30 -21.34
CA MET A 132 28.13 -19.21 -22.10
C MET A 132 26.67 -19.60 -22.39
N ILE A 133 25.76 -19.06 -21.58
CA ILE A 133 24.34 -18.99 -21.93
C ILE A 133 24.16 -17.63 -22.60
N GLU A 134 23.73 -17.64 -23.87
CA GLU A 134 23.27 -16.44 -24.56
C GLU A 134 22.13 -15.82 -23.74
N GLU A 135 22.43 -14.75 -23.01
CA GLU A 135 21.41 -13.82 -22.54
C GLU A 135 20.81 -13.19 -23.78
N VAL A 136 19.67 -13.75 -24.21
CA VAL A 136 18.71 -13.03 -25.03
C VAL A 136 18.33 -11.79 -24.22
N ASP A 137 18.95 -10.68 -24.57
CA ASP A 137 18.55 -9.34 -24.18
C ASP A 137 17.09 -9.14 -24.60
N SER A 138 16.17 -9.44 -23.68
CA SER A 138 14.74 -9.23 -23.86
C SER A 138 14.29 -7.88 -23.33
N ASP A 139 15.22 -6.96 -23.07
CA ASP A 139 14.95 -5.61 -22.62
C ASP A 139 14.81 -4.66 -23.82
N GLU A 140 13.78 -4.87 -24.66
CA GLU A 140 13.36 -3.82 -25.59
C GLU A 140 11.90 -3.90 -26.02
N TRP A 141 10.98 -4.09 -25.07
CA TRP A 141 9.61 -3.57 -25.23
C TRP A 141 9.17 -3.02 -23.87
N ASP A 142 9.65 -1.81 -23.54
CA ASP A 142 8.86 -0.89 -22.73
C ASP A 142 7.55 -0.69 -23.52
N ASP A 143 6.59 -1.58 -23.27
CA ASP A 143 5.24 -1.45 -23.79
C ASP A 143 4.61 -0.28 -23.04
N ASP A 144 4.91 0.92 -23.54
CA ASP A 144 4.18 2.16 -23.32
C ASP A 144 2.75 1.99 -23.86
N THR A 145 2.03 0.96 -23.40
CA THR A 145 0.61 0.85 -23.61
C THR A 145 -0.03 1.99 -22.84
N GLU A 146 -0.23 3.10 -23.54
CA GLU A 146 -0.87 4.29 -23.00
C GLU A 146 -2.22 3.88 -22.39
N ASN A 147 -2.47 4.36 -21.18
CA ASN A 147 -3.72 4.06 -20.51
C ASN A 147 -4.86 4.76 -21.25
N PRO A 148 -5.93 4.05 -21.65
CA PRO A 148 -7.04 4.67 -22.38
C PRO A 148 -7.63 5.90 -21.66
N ILE A 149 -7.59 5.89 -20.33
CA ILE A 149 -8.14 6.99 -19.52
C ILE A 149 -7.33 8.27 -19.65
N ASP A 150 -6.01 8.18 -19.85
CA ASP A 150 -5.14 9.36 -19.97
C ASP A 150 -5.39 10.11 -21.30
N ASN A 151 -5.95 9.42 -22.30
CA ASN A 151 -6.32 9.95 -23.62
C ASN A 151 -7.85 10.05 -23.84
N ASP A 152 -8.67 10.03 -22.78
CA ASP A 152 -10.13 10.11 -22.89
C ASP A 152 -10.79 9.02 -23.78
N GLU A 153 -10.15 7.86 -23.88
CA GLU A 153 -10.64 6.67 -24.59
C GLU A 153 -11.44 5.73 -23.67
N CYS A 154 -12.49 5.12 -24.23
CA CYS A 154 -13.35 4.20 -23.50
C CYS A 154 -12.62 2.91 -23.09
N LEU A 155 -12.87 2.42 -21.87
CA LEU A 155 -12.29 1.16 -21.39
C LEU A 155 -12.77 -0.08 -22.17
N PHE A 156 -13.97 -0.03 -22.77
CA PHE A 156 -14.65 -1.21 -23.31
C PHE A 156 -14.73 -1.24 -24.84
N CYS A 157 -14.52 -0.11 -25.51
CA CYS A 157 -14.58 -0.01 -26.97
C CYS A 157 -13.61 1.05 -27.50
N SER A 158 -13.54 1.19 -28.83
CA SER A 158 -12.65 2.16 -29.50
C SER A 158 -13.21 3.59 -29.55
N HIS A 159 -14.14 3.95 -28.66
CA HIS A 159 -14.72 5.29 -28.63
C HIS A 159 -13.80 6.27 -27.88
N HIS A 160 -13.36 7.32 -28.57
CA HIS A 160 -12.64 8.44 -27.98
C HIS A 160 -13.61 9.60 -27.68
N SER A 161 -13.54 10.15 -26.47
CA SER A 161 -14.43 11.21 -26.01
C SER A 161 -13.74 12.57 -26.03
N LYS A 162 -14.53 13.65 -25.90
CA LYS A 162 -13.97 15.01 -25.90
C LYS A 162 -13.23 15.39 -24.61
N ASN A 163 -13.58 14.73 -23.52
CA ASN A 163 -13.01 14.91 -22.19
C ASN A 163 -13.42 13.73 -21.30
N PHE A 164 -12.78 13.64 -20.15
CA PHE A 164 -13.00 12.61 -19.14
C PHE A 164 -14.48 12.44 -18.75
N PHE A 165 -15.20 13.53 -18.50
CA PHE A 165 -16.62 13.46 -18.11
C PHE A 165 -17.49 12.88 -19.22
N LYS A 166 -17.22 13.21 -20.49
CA LYS A 166 -17.91 12.63 -21.65
C LYS A 166 -17.54 11.17 -21.87
N ASN A 167 -16.32 10.78 -21.55
CA ASN A 167 -15.90 9.38 -21.54
C ASN A 167 -16.71 8.58 -20.51
N LEU A 168 -16.77 9.08 -19.28
CA LEU A 168 -17.55 8.43 -18.22
C LEU A 168 -19.05 8.35 -18.58
N GLU A 169 -19.63 9.41 -19.14
CA GLU A 169 -21.02 9.41 -19.62
C GLU A 169 -21.24 8.35 -20.72
N HIS A 170 -20.30 8.23 -21.68
CA HIS A 170 -20.33 7.19 -22.69
C HIS A 170 -20.27 5.79 -22.07
N MET A 171 -19.35 5.56 -21.13
CA MET A 171 -19.21 4.27 -20.44
C MET A 171 -20.50 3.89 -19.69
N THR A 172 -21.16 4.85 -19.04
CA THR A 172 -22.43 4.61 -18.33
C THR A 172 -23.60 4.35 -19.27
N ILE A 173 -23.74 5.10 -20.37
CA ILE A 173 -24.90 4.96 -21.28
C ILE A 173 -24.74 3.77 -22.21
N VAL A 174 -23.57 3.61 -22.86
CA VAL A 174 -23.34 2.61 -23.90
C VAL A 174 -22.98 1.26 -23.30
N HIS A 175 -22.18 1.25 -22.24
CA HIS A 175 -21.66 0.02 -21.64
C HIS A 175 -22.31 -0.32 -20.30
N SER A 176 -23.28 0.47 -19.83
CA SER A 176 -23.93 0.28 -18.52
C SER A 176 -22.92 0.18 -17.37
N PHE A 177 -21.78 0.87 -17.50
CA PHE A 177 -20.75 0.89 -16.47
C PHE A 177 -21.15 1.85 -15.35
N PHE A 178 -21.08 1.35 -14.13
CA PHE A 178 -21.40 2.09 -12.91
C PHE A 178 -20.30 1.87 -11.88
N ILE A 179 -19.94 2.96 -11.18
CA ILE A 179 -19.04 2.94 -10.03
C ILE A 179 -19.92 2.85 -8.78
N PRO A 180 -19.86 1.75 -8.02
CA PRO A 180 -20.60 1.62 -6.77
C PRO A 180 -20.22 2.71 -5.80
N ASP A 181 -21.21 3.17 -5.02
CA ASP A 181 -21.00 4.12 -3.93
C ASP A 181 -20.19 5.36 -4.36
N ILE A 182 -20.45 5.88 -5.57
CA ILE A 182 -19.71 6.98 -6.20
C ILE A 182 -19.63 8.25 -5.32
N GLU A 183 -20.61 8.46 -4.44
CA GLU A 183 -20.63 9.56 -3.47
C GLU A 183 -19.46 9.51 -2.46
N PHE A 184 -18.88 8.32 -2.25
CA PHE A 184 -17.72 8.10 -1.39
C PHE A 184 -16.43 7.90 -2.19
N CYS A 185 -16.46 7.96 -3.54
CA CYS A 185 -15.26 7.86 -4.36
C CYS A 185 -14.55 9.22 -4.41
N THR A 186 -13.42 9.33 -3.71
CA THR A 186 -12.65 10.58 -3.62
C THR A 186 -11.76 10.82 -4.84
N ASP A 187 -11.39 9.77 -5.56
CA ASP A 187 -10.56 9.84 -6.75
C ASP A 187 -11.08 8.91 -7.86
N VAL A 188 -12.10 9.39 -8.57
CA VAL A 188 -12.72 8.68 -9.71
C VAL A 188 -11.72 8.49 -10.85
N GLN A 189 -10.86 9.47 -11.10
CA GLN A 189 -9.90 9.42 -12.20
C GLN A 189 -8.80 8.40 -11.92
N GLY A 190 -8.26 8.36 -10.70
CA GLY A 190 -7.31 7.34 -10.27
C GLY A 190 -7.91 5.93 -10.33
N LEU A 191 -9.16 5.76 -9.88
CA LEU A 191 -9.86 4.48 -9.98
C LEU A 191 -9.99 4.02 -11.42
N LEU A 192 -10.46 4.87 -12.33
CA LEU A 192 -10.61 4.52 -13.74
C LEU A 192 -9.26 4.21 -14.39
N ARG A 193 -8.20 4.97 -14.06
CA ARG A 193 -6.87 4.70 -14.57
C ARG A 193 -6.39 3.31 -14.14
N TYR A 194 -6.57 2.95 -12.87
CA TYR A 194 -6.25 1.61 -12.38
C TYR A 194 -7.05 0.51 -13.10
N LEU A 195 -8.36 0.71 -13.31
CA LEU A 195 -9.18 -0.22 -14.09
C LEU A 195 -8.71 -0.32 -15.55
N GLY A 196 -8.25 0.79 -16.14
CA GLY A 196 -7.61 0.85 -17.44
C GLY A 196 -6.39 -0.06 -17.52
N GLU A 197 -5.49 0.02 -16.54
CA GLU A 197 -4.31 -0.85 -16.50
C GLU A 197 -4.67 -2.33 -16.34
N LYS A 198 -5.70 -2.66 -15.53
CA LYS A 198 -6.17 -4.06 -15.43
C LYS A 198 -6.65 -4.60 -16.77
N VAL A 199 -7.27 -3.77 -17.61
CA VAL A 199 -7.76 -4.18 -18.93
C VAL A 199 -6.63 -4.22 -19.96
N THR A 200 -5.80 -3.18 -20.04
CA THR A 200 -4.80 -3.04 -21.11
C THR A 200 -3.48 -3.75 -20.83
N LYS A 201 -2.98 -3.72 -19.60
CA LYS A 201 -1.72 -4.39 -19.22
C LYS A 201 -1.99 -5.78 -18.64
N GLY A 202 -3.04 -5.88 -17.82
CA GLY A 202 -3.41 -7.15 -17.19
C GLY A 202 -4.17 -8.12 -18.10
N TYR A 203 -4.74 -7.62 -19.21
CA TYR A 203 -5.68 -8.38 -20.04
C TYR A 203 -6.76 -9.06 -19.21
N MET A 204 -7.31 -8.35 -18.22
CA MET A 204 -8.29 -8.90 -17.27
C MET A 204 -9.69 -8.34 -17.49
N CYS A 205 -10.69 -9.18 -17.25
CA CYS A 205 -12.08 -8.75 -17.17
C CYS A 205 -12.38 -8.22 -15.76
N LEU A 206 -12.88 -6.98 -15.67
CA LEU A 206 -13.16 -6.29 -14.40
C LEU A 206 -14.23 -6.97 -13.53
N TRP A 207 -15.09 -7.79 -14.14
CA TRP A 207 -16.13 -8.53 -13.42
C TRP A 207 -15.70 -9.96 -13.05
N CYS A 208 -15.10 -10.69 -14.00
CA CYS A 208 -14.62 -12.04 -13.73
C CYS A 208 -13.47 -12.03 -12.70
N ASN A 209 -12.65 -10.97 -12.71
CA ASN A 209 -11.47 -10.82 -11.88
C ASN A 209 -10.67 -12.15 -11.80
N GLU A 210 -10.32 -12.60 -10.60
CA GLU A 210 -9.59 -13.86 -10.32
C GLU A 210 -10.34 -15.14 -10.71
N SER A 211 -11.67 -15.10 -10.88
CA SER A 211 -12.41 -16.27 -11.37
C SER A 211 -12.26 -16.48 -12.88
N GLY A 212 -11.77 -15.47 -13.60
CA GLY A 212 -11.48 -15.51 -15.03
C GLY A 212 -10.00 -15.76 -15.31
N ARG A 213 -9.70 -16.34 -16.49
CA ARG A 213 -8.32 -16.38 -17.00
C ARG A 213 -7.98 -15.03 -17.63
N ALA A 214 -6.72 -14.62 -17.54
CA ALA A 214 -6.21 -13.51 -18.34
C ALA A 214 -6.37 -13.81 -19.83
N PHE A 215 -6.71 -12.78 -20.60
CA PHE A 215 -6.87 -12.86 -22.05
C PHE A 215 -5.53 -12.70 -22.75
N ARG A 216 -5.52 -12.96 -24.06
CA ARG A 216 -4.30 -12.85 -24.89
C ARG A 216 -4.01 -11.42 -25.37
N SER A 217 -4.96 -10.51 -25.23
CA SER A 217 -4.84 -9.10 -25.62
C SER A 217 -5.92 -8.24 -24.96
N ALA A 218 -5.73 -6.92 -24.98
CA ALA A 218 -6.71 -5.96 -24.49
C ALA A 218 -8.01 -6.03 -25.28
N GLU A 219 -7.93 -6.13 -26.62
CA GLU A 219 -9.10 -6.33 -27.49
C GLU A 219 -9.90 -7.59 -27.11
N ALA A 220 -9.23 -8.70 -26.78
CA ALA A 220 -9.90 -9.92 -26.38
C ALA A 220 -10.62 -9.75 -25.02
N ALA A 221 -10.02 -9.03 -24.07
CA ALA A 221 -10.65 -8.68 -22.80
C ALA A 221 -11.85 -7.76 -23.01
N LYS A 222 -11.70 -6.68 -23.80
CA LYS A 222 -12.78 -5.74 -24.15
C LYS A 222 -13.95 -6.44 -24.83
N SER A 223 -13.68 -7.27 -25.85
CA SER A 223 -14.73 -8.04 -26.55
C SER A 223 -15.45 -8.98 -25.59
N HIS A 224 -14.73 -9.72 -24.74
CA HIS A 224 -15.37 -10.56 -23.72
C HIS A 224 -16.29 -9.76 -22.79
N MET A 225 -15.86 -8.56 -22.37
CA MET A 225 -16.62 -7.72 -21.46
C MET A 225 -17.91 -7.23 -22.12
N VAL A 226 -17.85 -6.82 -23.38
CA VAL A 226 -19.03 -6.39 -24.14
C VAL A 226 -19.96 -7.58 -24.41
N ASP A 227 -19.44 -8.70 -24.91
CA ASP A 227 -20.24 -9.86 -25.33
C ASP A 227 -20.99 -10.52 -24.16
N LYS A 228 -20.38 -10.52 -22.96
CA LYS A 228 -21.00 -11.09 -21.75
C LYS A 228 -21.72 -10.07 -20.87
N GLY A 229 -21.69 -8.78 -21.22
CA GLY A 229 -22.21 -7.71 -20.36
C GLY A 229 -21.44 -7.57 -19.04
N HIS A 230 -20.14 -7.84 -19.05
CA HIS A 230 -19.22 -7.72 -17.92
C HIS A 230 -18.52 -6.34 -17.88
N CYS A 231 -19.15 -5.30 -18.44
CA CYS A 231 -18.68 -3.91 -18.37
C CYS A 231 -19.02 -3.26 -17.01
N ARG A 232 -18.72 -3.95 -15.92
CA ARG A 232 -18.90 -3.49 -14.54
C ARG A 232 -17.73 -3.98 -13.70
N MET A 233 -17.32 -3.17 -12.73
CA MET A 233 -16.29 -3.57 -11.79
C MET A 233 -16.87 -4.49 -10.73
N LEU A 234 -16.16 -5.56 -10.38
CA LEU A 234 -16.46 -6.34 -9.19
C LEU A 234 -16.12 -5.47 -7.97
N HIS A 235 -17.08 -5.24 -7.07
CA HIS A 235 -16.93 -4.43 -5.86
C HIS A 235 -17.34 -5.25 -4.63
N GLU A 236 -16.81 -6.47 -4.51
CA GLU A 236 -17.16 -7.39 -3.44
C GLU A 236 -15.97 -8.27 -3.03
N GLY A 237 -16.05 -8.81 -1.81
CA GLY A 237 -15.08 -9.81 -1.34
C GLY A 237 -13.65 -9.27 -1.27
N VAL A 238 -12.71 -10.04 -1.82
CA VAL A 238 -11.27 -9.70 -1.80
C VAL A 238 -10.95 -8.46 -2.64
N THR A 239 -11.72 -8.20 -3.70
CA THR A 239 -11.48 -7.07 -4.62
C THR A 239 -11.76 -5.71 -3.99
N LEU A 240 -12.63 -5.68 -2.98
CA LEU A 240 -12.92 -4.46 -2.26
C LEU A 240 -11.65 -3.86 -1.63
N ALA A 241 -10.73 -4.72 -1.19
CA ALA A 241 -9.45 -4.30 -0.61
C ALA A 241 -8.55 -3.58 -1.64
N GLU A 242 -8.67 -3.90 -2.93
CA GLU A 242 -7.88 -3.27 -4.00
C GLU A 242 -8.30 -1.82 -4.24
N TYR A 243 -9.58 -1.50 -4.01
CA TYR A 243 -10.12 -0.18 -4.29
C TYR A 243 -10.15 0.77 -3.09
N VAL A 244 -9.76 0.32 -1.89
CA VAL A 244 -9.89 1.10 -0.64
C VAL A 244 -9.24 2.48 -0.74
N ASP A 245 -8.13 2.60 -1.45
CA ASP A 245 -7.39 3.86 -1.55
C ASP A 245 -8.13 4.93 -2.38
N TYR A 246 -9.15 4.56 -3.16
CA TYR A 246 -9.97 5.46 -3.96
C TYR A 246 -11.30 5.87 -3.30
N PHE A 247 -11.63 5.30 -2.14
CA PHE A 247 -12.91 5.52 -1.46
C PHE A 247 -12.72 6.01 -0.02
N ASP A 248 -13.45 7.08 0.33
CA ASP A 248 -13.54 7.60 1.69
C ASP A 248 -14.97 7.53 2.25
N TYR A 249 -15.22 6.46 3.00
CA TYR A 249 -16.46 6.26 3.74
C TYR A 249 -16.49 6.98 5.10
N SER A 250 -15.50 7.86 5.40
CA SER A 250 -15.51 8.65 6.64
C SER A 250 -16.68 9.65 6.68
N SER A 251 -17.07 10.17 5.52
CA SER A 251 -18.09 11.20 5.34
C SER A 251 -19.53 10.70 5.54
N SER A 252 -19.80 9.41 5.32
CA SER A 252 -21.11 8.77 5.57
C SER A 252 -21.47 8.69 7.06
N TYR A 253 -20.54 9.10 7.95
CA TYR A 253 -20.69 9.08 9.40
C TYR A 253 -20.21 10.42 10.00
N PRO A 254 -20.98 11.52 9.83
CA PRO A 254 -20.61 12.87 10.25
C PRO A 254 -20.45 13.05 11.77
N ASP A 255 -20.91 12.10 12.59
CA ASP A 255 -20.87 12.19 14.06
C ASP A 255 -19.49 11.90 14.69
N VAL A 256 -18.40 11.89 13.90
CA VAL A 256 -17.03 11.70 14.38
C VAL A 256 -16.11 12.86 14.01
N LYS A 257 -16.66 14.08 14.05
CA LYS A 257 -15.88 15.32 14.04
C LYS A 257 -15.93 15.95 15.43
N ASP A 258 -15.11 15.43 16.33
CA ASP A 258 -14.29 16.21 17.26
C ASP A 258 -13.61 15.22 18.22
N GLU A 259 -12.27 15.25 18.21
CA GLU A 259 -11.35 14.58 19.14
C GLU A 259 -11.69 13.13 19.56
N MET A 260 -11.24 12.15 18.76
CA MET A 260 -11.07 10.81 19.30
C MET A 260 -9.67 10.32 18.97
N ASP A 261 -8.78 10.56 19.94
CA ASP A 261 -7.50 9.86 20.02
C ASP A 261 -7.77 8.36 19.92
N VAL A 262 -7.39 7.76 18.79
CA VAL A 262 -7.63 6.36 18.45
C VAL A 262 -7.02 5.44 19.51
N ASP A 263 -6.01 5.92 20.25
CA ASP A 263 -5.38 5.20 21.36
C ASP A 263 -6.24 5.15 22.64
N GLU A 264 -7.17 6.09 22.84
CA GLU A 264 -8.06 6.13 24.02
C GLU A 264 -9.27 5.18 23.87
N GLU A 265 -9.78 4.96 22.66
CA GLU A 265 -10.87 4.00 22.41
C GLU A 265 -10.39 2.54 22.39
N VAL A 266 -9.15 2.25 21.98
CA VAL A 266 -8.55 0.93 22.17
C VAL A 266 -8.46 0.59 23.66
N ARG A 267 -8.25 1.60 24.51
CA ARG A 267 -8.33 1.49 25.97
C ARG A 267 -9.76 1.29 26.47
N LYS A 268 -10.77 1.91 25.88
CA LYS A 268 -12.18 1.72 26.28
C LYS A 268 -12.74 0.36 25.86
N LEU A 269 -12.30 -0.18 24.73
CA LEU A 269 -12.64 -1.55 24.29
C LEU A 269 -12.12 -2.62 25.26
N TRP A 270 -11.09 -2.33 26.05
CA TRP A 270 -10.59 -3.21 27.11
C TRP A 270 -11.55 -3.32 28.32
N TYR A 271 -12.31 -2.27 28.64
CA TYR A 271 -13.23 -2.28 29.79
C TYR A 271 -14.57 -2.96 29.53
N LEU A 272 -14.85 -3.36 28.28
CA LEU A 272 -16.13 -3.95 27.88
C LEU A 272 -16.05 -5.44 27.49
N VAL A 273 -14.86 -6.07 27.61
CA VAL A 273 -14.63 -7.52 27.53
C VAL A 273 -14.31 -8.04 28.93
#